data_AF-D3ATD5-F1
#
_entry.id   AF-D3ATD5-F1
#
_cell.length_a   1.000
_cell.length_b   1.000
_cell.length_c   1.000
_cell.angle_alpha   90.00
_cell.angle_beta   90.00
_cell.angle_gamma   90.00
#
_symmetry.space_group_name_H-M   'P 1'
#
loop_
_entity.id
_entity.type
_entity.pdbx_description
1 polymer ?
#
loop_
_entity_poly.entity_id
_entity_poly.type
_entity_poly.pdbx_seq_one_letter_code
_entity_poly.pdbx_strand_id
1 'polypeptide(L)'
;ASVCVARRDGLTKEIPVKTPKKARRIEKKTILVLDWKGRTAIRKREDSGLLASLYEFPNEDGWLEEEALAETYRVPLTAVRCLPEAKHIFSHVEWHMRGFAVELQEKPAGDYLWVTPEEIRETYSLPGAFKVYTMST
;
A
#
# COMPACT_ATOMS: atom_id res chain seq x y z
N ALA A 1 -14.52 -29.49 42.42
CA ALA A 1 -14.45 -29.98 41.02
C ALA A 1 -14.41 -28.78 40.07
N SER A 2 -13.67 -28.85 38.95
CA SER A 2 -13.60 -27.77 37.96
C SER A 2 -14.94 -27.66 37.21
N VAL A 3 -15.54 -26.47 37.18
CA VAL A 3 -16.79 -26.18 36.41
C VAL A 3 -16.56 -26.12 34.89
N CYS A 4 -15.30 -26.10 34.45
CA CYS A 4 -14.94 -26.08 33.04
C CYS A 4 -15.00 -27.51 32.46
N VAL A 5 -16.05 -27.79 31.67
CA VAL A 5 -16.28 -29.06 30.96
C VAL A 5 -15.10 -29.38 30.02
N ALA A 6 -14.60 -28.38 29.29
CA ALA A 6 -13.44 -28.53 28.41
C ALA A 6 -12.19 -29.03 29.15
N ARG A 7 -11.95 -28.53 30.38
CA ARG A 7 -10.83 -28.96 31.22
C ARG A 7 -11.07 -30.35 31.81
N ARG A 8 -12.31 -30.64 32.23
CA ARG A 8 -12.71 -31.97 32.73
C ARG A 8 -12.48 -33.04 31.67
N ASP A 9 -12.81 -32.73 30.43
CA ASP A 9 -12.80 -33.68 29.32
C ASP A 9 -11.48 -33.61 28.51
N GLY A 10 -10.50 -32.79 28.94
CA GLY A 10 -9.19 -32.67 28.28
C GLY A 10 -9.18 -31.91 26.95
N LEU A 11 -10.30 -31.31 26.55
CA LEU A 11 -10.54 -30.72 25.23
C LEU A 11 -10.09 -29.26 25.07
N THR A 12 -9.43 -28.65 26.06
CA THR A 12 -9.05 -27.21 26.01
C THR A 12 -8.14 -26.84 24.84
N LYS A 13 -7.45 -27.82 24.23
CA LYS A 13 -6.62 -27.62 23.03
C LYS A 13 -7.39 -27.78 21.72
N GLU A 14 -8.57 -28.40 21.77
CA GLU A 14 -9.37 -28.77 20.61
C GLU A 14 -10.53 -27.79 20.38
N ILE A 15 -11.05 -27.19 21.45
CA ILE A 15 -12.15 -26.23 21.38
C ILE A 15 -11.73 -24.79 21.73
N PRO A 16 -12.25 -23.79 20.99
CA PRO A 16 -13.22 -23.92 19.90
C PRO A 16 -12.58 -24.42 18.60
N VAL A 17 -13.26 -25.35 17.93
CA VAL A 17 -12.91 -25.72 16.55
C VAL A 17 -13.21 -24.51 15.67
N LYS A 18 -12.17 -23.90 15.12
CA LYS A 18 -12.31 -22.73 14.24
C LYS A 18 -12.50 -23.20 12.81
N THR A 19 -13.50 -22.66 12.12
CA THR A 19 -13.66 -22.85 10.67
C THR A 19 -12.38 -22.39 9.95
N PRO A 20 -11.91 -23.13 8.93
CA PRO A 20 -10.79 -22.69 8.11
C PRO A 20 -11.03 -21.28 7.56
N LYS A 21 -9.99 -20.44 7.60
CA LYS A 21 -10.08 -19.08 7.03
C LYS A 21 -10.26 -19.19 5.52
N LYS A 22 -11.18 -18.39 4.97
CA LYS A 22 -11.32 -18.25 3.51
C LYS A 22 -10.00 -17.73 2.90
N ALA A 23 -9.72 -18.15 1.68
CA ALA A 23 -8.60 -17.60 0.91
C ALA A 23 -8.79 -16.08 0.72
N ARG A 24 -7.69 -15.34 0.82
CA ARG A 24 -7.70 -13.88 0.63
C ARG A 24 -7.84 -13.56 -0.86
N ARG A 25 -8.47 -12.42 -1.17
CA ARG A 25 -8.47 -11.88 -2.54
C ARG A 25 -7.10 -11.28 -2.84
N ILE A 26 -6.47 -11.69 -3.93
CA ILE A 26 -5.21 -11.09 -4.40
C ILE A 26 -5.54 -9.91 -5.30
N GLU A 27 -4.97 -8.75 -4.99
CA GLU A 27 -5.05 -7.53 -5.80
C GLU A 27 -3.64 -7.13 -6.22
N LYS A 28 -3.46 -6.89 -7.51
CA LYS A 28 -2.21 -6.37 -8.06
C LYS A 28 -2.29 -4.86 -8.05
N LYS A 29 -1.23 -4.20 -7.59
CA LYS A 29 -1.14 -2.74 -7.53
C LYS A 29 0.20 -2.27 -8.07
N THR A 30 0.18 -1.17 -8.80
CA THR A 30 1.38 -0.46 -9.21
C THR A 30 1.50 0.82 -8.40
N ILE A 31 2.52 0.91 -7.55
CA ILE A 31 2.78 2.03 -6.65
C ILE A 31 3.75 2.99 -7.30
N LEU A 32 3.48 4.28 -7.21
CA LEU A 32 4.24 5.31 -7.90
C LEU A 32 4.78 6.32 -6.90
N VAL A 33 6.09 6.32 -6.74
CA VAL A 33 6.84 7.30 -5.95
C VAL A 33 7.23 8.42 -6.90
N LEU A 34 6.31 9.37 -7.08
CA LEU A 34 6.51 10.53 -7.94
C LEU A 34 7.33 11.58 -7.18
N ASP A 35 8.56 11.84 -7.62
CA ASP A 35 9.39 12.93 -7.11
C ASP A 35 9.33 14.14 -8.04
N TRP A 36 9.15 15.31 -7.44
CA TRP A 36 9.35 16.59 -8.10
C TRP A 36 10.14 17.52 -7.18
N LYS A 37 11.39 17.80 -7.55
CA LYS A 37 12.29 18.70 -6.83
C LYS A 37 12.49 18.28 -5.35
N GLY A 38 12.65 16.98 -5.09
CA GLY A 38 12.86 16.44 -3.74
C GLY A 38 11.59 16.43 -2.87
N ARG A 39 10.42 16.54 -3.50
CA ARG A 39 9.12 16.36 -2.85
C ARG A 39 8.39 15.20 -3.49
N THR A 40 7.81 14.36 -2.66
CA THR A 40 7.06 13.19 -3.10
C THR A 40 5.56 13.47 -3.12
N ALA A 41 4.87 13.00 -4.16
CA ALA A 41 3.42 13.08 -4.23
C ALA A 41 2.77 12.03 -3.33
N ILE A 42 1.82 12.47 -2.50
CA ILE A 42 0.88 11.60 -1.77
C ILE A 42 -0.55 12.09 -2.02
N ARG A 43 -1.53 11.20 -1.86
CA ARG A 43 -2.95 11.56 -1.87
C ARG A 43 -3.65 10.97 -0.66
N LYS A 44 -4.75 11.60 -0.24
CA LYS A 44 -5.62 11.04 0.79
C LYS A 44 -6.62 10.10 0.11
N ARG A 45 -6.75 8.88 0.62
CA ARG A 45 -7.79 7.94 0.15
C ARG A 45 -9.17 8.47 0.50
N GLU A 46 -10.16 8.03 -0.27
CA GLU A 46 -11.58 8.26 0.04
C GLU A 46 -11.91 7.84 1.48
N ASP A 47 -12.97 8.42 2.03
CA ASP A 47 -13.41 8.18 3.40
C ASP A 47 -14.10 6.81 3.60
N SER A 48 -14.18 6.01 2.54
CA SER A 48 -14.75 4.67 2.55
C SER A 48 -13.77 3.61 2.01
N GLY A 49 -14.01 2.35 2.36
CA GLY A 49 -13.24 1.21 1.85
C GLY A 49 -11.94 0.90 2.62
N LEU A 50 -11.04 0.18 1.94
CA LEU A 50 -9.78 -0.28 2.52
C LEU A 50 -8.82 0.90 2.71
N LEU A 51 -8.27 1.04 3.93
CA LEU A 51 -7.40 2.16 4.33
C LEU A 51 -8.08 3.53 4.16
N ALA A 52 -9.39 3.60 4.42
CA ALA A 52 -10.19 4.81 4.31
C ALA A 52 -9.55 5.99 5.07
N SER A 53 -9.58 7.18 4.45
CA SER A 53 -9.01 8.43 4.98
C SER A 53 -7.50 8.43 5.27
N LEU A 54 -6.76 7.36 4.94
CA LEU A 54 -5.31 7.33 5.10
C LEU A 54 -4.61 7.88 3.87
N TYR A 55 -3.38 8.36 4.07
CA TYR A 55 -2.54 8.80 2.97
C TYR A 55 -1.90 7.62 2.26
N GLU A 56 -1.66 7.78 0.96
CA GLU A 56 -0.99 6.80 0.12
C GLU A 56 -0.15 7.46 -0.97
N PHE A 57 0.79 6.69 -1.51
CA PHE A 57 1.38 7.03 -2.80
C PHE A 57 0.33 6.84 -3.90
N PRO A 58 0.36 7.66 -4.96
CA PRO A 58 -0.38 7.39 -6.19
C PRO A 58 -0.18 5.94 -6.62
N ASN A 59 -1.29 5.27 -6.94
CA ASN A 59 -1.24 3.88 -7.37
C ASN A 59 -2.38 3.57 -8.33
N GLU A 60 -2.08 2.60 -9.20
CA GLU A 60 -2.97 2.08 -10.22
C GLU A 60 -3.28 0.60 -9.97
N ASP A 61 -4.45 0.19 -10.42
CA ASP A 61 -4.87 -1.22 -10.38
C ASP A 61 -4.14 -2.04 -11.46
N GLY A 62 -3.69 -3.22 -11.07
CA GLY A 62 -2.90 -4.10 -11.94
C GLY A 62 -1.40 -3.84 -11.85
N TRP A 63 -0.65 -4.57 -12.69
CA TRP A 63 0.77 -4.32 -12.92
C TRP A 63 0.89 -3.57 -14.23
N LEU A 64 1.33 -2.32 -14.14
CA LEU A 64 1.65 -1.51 -15.29
C LEU A 64 3.14 -1.64 -15.61
N GLU A 65 3.45 -1.54 -16.89
CA GLU A 65 4.81 -1.40 -17.39
C GLU A 65 5.17 0.10 -17.47
N GLU A 66 6.46 0.40 -17.62
CA GLU A 66 6.99 1.77 -17.60
C GLU A 66 6.33 2.67 -18.64
N GLU A 67 6.06 2.16 -19.85
CA GLU A 67 5.48 2.91 -20.95
C GLU A 67 4.06 3.42 -20.64
N ALA A 68 3.29 2.63 -19.90
CA ALA A 68 1.92 2.99 -19.50
C ALA A 68 1.92 4.10 -18.43
N LEU A 69 3.02 4.28 -17.69
CA LEU A 69 3.13 5.32 -16.66
C LEU A 69 3.15 6.72 -17.30
N ALA A 70 3.97 6.90 -18.34
CA ALA A 70 4.06 8.18 -19.04
C ALA A 70 2.70 8.61 -19.63
N GLU A 71 1.96 7.66 -20.21
CA GLU A 71 0.61 7.90 -20.75
C GLU A 71 -0.40 8.27 -19.66
N THR A 72 -0.32 7.60 -18.50
CA THR A 72 -1.24 7.81 -17.38
C THR A 72 -1.14 9.22 -16.81
N TYR A 73 0.07 9.73 -16.61
CA TYR A 73 0.29 11.04 -15.98
C TYR A 73 0.41 12.20 -16.96
N ARG A 74 0.54 11.92 -18.27
CA ARG A 74 0.64 12.93 -19.34
C ARG A 74 1.71 14.00 -19.07
N VAL A 75 2.79 13.62 -18.41
CA VAL A 75 3.92 14.50 -18.08
C VAL A 75 5.22 13.86 -18.56
N PRO A 76 6.20 14.68 -18.99
CA PRO A 76 7.52 14.18 -19.34
C PRO A 76 8.21 13.61 -18.09
N LEU A 77 8.56 12.32 -18.16
CA LEU A 77 9.32 11.63 -17.12
C LEU A 77 10.81 11.88 -17.35
N THR A 78 11.53 12.30 -16.32
CA THR A 78 12.98 12.52 -16.38
C THR A 78 13.74 11.22 -16.21
N ALA A 79 13.32 10.40 -15.24
CA ALA A 79 13.90 9.11 -14.94
C ALA A 79 12.85 8.20 -14.33
N VAL A 80 12.89 6.92 -14.69
CA VAL A 80 12.05 5.87 -14.09
C VAL A 80 12.97 4.77 -13.56
N ARG A 81 12.69 4.32 -12.33
CA ARG A 81 13.41 3.21 -11.70
C ARG A 81 12.43 2.24 -11.06
N CYS A 82 12.55 0.97 -11.43
CA CYS A 82 11.82 -0.11 -10.77
C CYS A 82 12.25 -0.23 -9.30
N LEU A 83 11.25 -0.25 -8.41
CA LEU A 83 11.41 -0.52 -6.98
C LEU A 83 11.11 -1.99 -6.68
N PRO A 84 11.56 -2.50 -5.52
CA PRO A 84 11.30 -3.88 -5.13
C PRO A 84 9.80 -4.22 -5.13
N GLU A 85 9.48 -5.43 -5.58
CA GLU A 85 8.14 -5.98 -5.39
C GLU A 85 7.87 -6.15 -3.89
N ALA A 86 6.66 -5.81 -3.46
CA ALA A 86 6.26 -5.91 -2.07
C ALA A 86 4.89 -6.57 -1.95
N LYS A 87 4.68 -7.32 -0.86
CA LYS A 87 3.38 -7.92 -0.54
C LYS A 87 2.89 -7.39 0.79
N HIS A 88 1.61 -7.02 0.84
CA HIS A 88 0.96 -6.66 2.09
C HIS A 88 -0.29 -7.50 2.31
N ILE A 89 -0.39 -8.10 3.49
CA ILE A 89 -1.44 -9.06 3.83
C ILE A 89 -2.42 -8.41 4.80
N PHE A 90 -3.63 -8.13 4.32
CA PHE A 90 -4.76 -7.75 5.16
C PHE A 90 -5.55 -8.99 5.62
N SER A 91 -6.58 -8.79 6.44
CA SER A 91 -7.44 -9.88 6.91
C SER A 91 -8.18 -10.59 5.76
N HIS A 92 -8.61 -9.84 4.73
CA HIS A 92 -9.44 -10.35 3.64
C HIS A 92 -8.83 -10.15 2.24
N VAL A 93 -7.79 -9.32 2.13
CA VAL A 93 -7.16 -8.91 0.87
C VAL A 93 -5.65 -9.07 0.99
N GLU A 94 -4.98 -9.38 -0.11
CA GLU A 94 -3.53 -9.43 -0.24
C GLU A 94 -3.12 -8.56 -1.42
N TRP A 95 -2.31 -7.53 -1.16
CA TRP A 95 -1.76 -6.67 -2.20
C TRP A 95 -0.44 -7.20 -2.69
N HIS A 96 -0.32 -7.36 -4.01
CA HIS A 96 0.92 -7.69 -4.73
C HIS A 96 1.36 -6.43 -5.47
N MET A 97 2.29 -5.71 -4.86
CA MET A 97 2.70 -4.38 -5.29
C MET A 97 4.00 -4.44 -6.09
N ARG A 98 4.02 -3.69 -7.19
CA ARG A 98 5.25 -3.27 -7.89
C ARG A 98 5.39 -1.78 -7.71
N GLY A 99 6.60 -1.30 -7.44
CA GLY A 99 6.83 0.14 -7.28
C GLY A 99 7.65 0.70 -8.43
N PHE A 100 7.41 1.95 -8.79
CA PHE A 100 8.30 2.73 -9.64
C PHE A 100 8.61 4.05 -8.94
N ALA A 101 9.90 4.42 -8.89
CA ALA A 101 10.32 5.77 -8.57
C ALA A 101 10.44 6.55 -9.86
N VAL A 102 9.75 7.70 -9.93
CA VAL A 102 9.61 8.49 -11.14
C VAL A 102 9.99 9.92 -10.82
N GLU A 103 11.02 10.44 -11.46
CA GLU A 103 11.40 11.84 -11.38
C GLU A 103 10.68 12.64 -12.47
N LEU A 104 10.03 13.73 -12.08
CA LEU A 104 9.17 14.53 -12.93
C LEU A 104 9.78 15.91 -13.20
N GLN A 105 9.63 16.40 -14.43
CA GLN A 105 10.00 17.80 -14.75
C GLN A 105 8.95 18.79 -14.23
N GLU A 106 7.68 18.39 -14.28
CA GLU A 106 6.53 19.20 -13.87
C GLU A 106 5.54 18.40 -13.03
N LYS A 107 4.67 19.11 -12.31
CA LYS A 107 3.64 18.46 -11.50
C LYS A 107 2.50 17.99 -12.41
N PRO A 108 2.14 16.70 -12.38
CA PRO A 108 0.93 16.24 -13.06
C PRO A 108 -0.32 16.93 -12.50
N ALA A 109 -1.33 17.07 -13.35
CA ALA A 109 -2.64 17.52 -12.93
C ALA A 109 -3.28 16.47 -12.00
N GLY A 110 -3.83 16.90 -10.88
CA GLY A 110 -4.49 16.02 -9.91
C GLY A 110 -4.45 16.56 -8.49
N ASP A 111 -5.18 15.91 -7.60
CA ASP A 111 -5.21 16.24 -6.17
C ASP A 111 -4.07 15.51 -5.44
N TYR A 112 -2.87 16.08 -5.56
CA TYR A 112 -1.64 15.58 -4.92
C TYR A 112 -1.10 16.57 -3.91
N LEU A 113 -0.72 16.05 -2.75
CA LEU A 113 0.07 16.77 -1.77
C LEU A 113 1.54 16.45 -2.01
N TRP A 114 2.35 17.51 -2.19
CA TRP A 114 3.78 17.41 -2.46
C TRP A 114 4.55 17.65 -1.17
N VAL A 115 4.98 16.55 -0.57
CA VAL A 115 5.51 16.52 0.80
C VAL A 115 6.96 16.09 0.83
N THR A 116 7.70 16.51 1.85
CA THR A 116 9.06 16.02 2.07
C THR A 116 9.07 14.66 2.79
N PRO A 117 10.17 13.90 2.74
CA PRO A 117 10.31 12.66 3.51
C PRO A 117 10.12 12.85 5.03
N GLU A 118 10.42 14.03 5.57
CA GLU A 118 10.17 14.40 6.96
C GLU A 118 8.66 14.55 7.22
N GLU A 119 7.94 15.29 6.37
CA GLU A 119 6.49 15.49 6.51
C GLU A 119 5.72 14.16 6.41
N ILE A 120 6.17 13.23 5.57
CA ILE A 120 5.61 11.87 5.51
C ILE A 120 5.75 11.16 6.86
N ARG A 121 6.92 11.28 7.52
CA ARG A 121 7.20 10.61 8.80
C ARG A 121 6.47 11.26 9.97
N GLU A 122 6.36 12.57 9.98
CA GLU A 122 5.91 13.33 11.16
C GLU A 122 4.45 13.78 11.08
N THR A 123 3.94 14.08 9.88
CA THR A 123 2.61 14.70 9.69
C THR A 123 1.60 13.75 9.04
N TYR A 124 1.98 13.11 7.93
CA TYR A 124 1.00 12.41 7.08
C TYR A 124 0.96 10.88 7.27
N SER A 125 1.97 10.28 7.90
CA SER A 125 2.02 8.86 8.31
C SER A 125 1.39 7.86 7.33
N LEU A 126 2.20 7.31 6.43
CA LEU A 126 1.74 6.29 5.48
C LEU A 126 1.48 4.93 6.17
N PRO A 127 0.43 4.19 5.76
CA PRO A 127 0.17 2.83 6.24
C PRO A 127 1.37 1.90 6.00
N GLY A 128 1.53 0.89 6.87
CA GLY A 128 2.61 -0.09 6.77
C GLY A 128 2.67 -0.86 5.44
N ALA A 129 1.58 -0.86 4.66
CA ALA A 129 1.56 -1.35 3.28
C ALA A 129 2.62 -0.69 2.38
N PHE A 130 2.92 0.59 2.60
CA PHE A 130 3.81 1.37 1.73
C PHE A 130 5.25 1.50 2.27
N LYS A 131 5.57 0.88 3.41
CA LYS A 131 6.87 1.04 4.10
C LYS A 131 8.08 0.73 3.21
N VAL A 132 7.96 -0.23 2.29
CA VAL A 132 9.04 -0.58 1.35
C VAL A 132 9.39 0.60 0.43
N TYR A 133 8.38 1.41 0.09
CA TYR A 133 8.51 2.51 -0.85
C TYR A 133 8.91 3.82 -0.17
N THR A 134 8.74 3.96 1.15
CA THR A 134 9.16 5.15 1.90
C THR A 134 10.67 5.23 2.14
N MET A 135 11.42 4.13 1.99
CA MET A 135 12.88 4.10 2.20
C MET A 135 13.70 4.29 0.89
N SER A 136 13.01 4.49 -0.24
CA SER A 136 13.63 4.57 -1.56
C SER A 136 13.81 6.01 -2.08
N THR A 137 13.41 6.99 -1.26
CA THR A 137 13.55 8.44 -1.45
C THR A 137 14.62 8.93 -0.49
#